data_AF-A0A6A6P4K6-F1
#
_entry.id   AF-A0A6A6P4K6-F1
#
_cell.length_a   1.000
_cell.length_b   1.000
_cell.length_c   1.000
_cell.angle_alpha   90.00
_cell.angle_beta   90.00
_cell.angle_gamma   90.00
#
_symmetry.space_group_name_H-M   'P 1'
#
loop_
_entity.id
_entity.type
_entity.pdbx_description
1 polymer ?
#
loop_
_entity_poly.entity_id
_entity_poly.type
_entity_poly.pdbx_seq_one_letter_code
_entity_poly.pdbx_strand_id
1 'polypeptide(L)'
;MFYKTQSVFLAALAGAQAVNAHTTFTTFFLDGVSQGDGTCVRMNNNAEEATFPVFPTDDAMACGFNGQNGVDRVCNAEAGQIMTFEYRAHPDDPTQEALDRGHRGPCAVYMKRVESAIDDNAVGDGWFKIWESGYDESSDQWCTDRLIDNDGHISVELPSALEQGYYLVRPEVLALHAAADGDPQYYTGCAQVFLQSEGDVVVSDTVSIPGYVSLEDPGVSFNLWKYPTFDTPYPIPGPPVTDFSAVAKKKRALPSSSSRAAAAGSLARRAAVLRQTEGQKPAGCVVQNANWCGIEIEHYSGSEQGCWDASEQCWSQADECWDSAPPSGYTGCEIWQEKCEGIQAQCEAGNFEGPPNEGEDLNPAPRTLGDVGVSPSYGSDGETTTPGDQSGESDDDDEDTSSSSTPSSTSSDDGDSDDDEDDSSSSAAPLPTSSATTPKPTDTEAEEDDYDDYDTGSTDSPAAPVASSASSPAASPSSAAPAVTPAPDPHVVYETVYETVWRTEVQYVTMYDYGKRDAHAHAKAHAVRKGL
;
A
#
# COMPACT_ATOMS: atom_id res chain seq x y z
N MET A 1 25.11 68.61 9.59
CA MET A 1 24.33 68.32 8.36
C MET A 1 25.00 67.19 7.60
N PHE A 2 24.27 66.59 6.66
CA PHE A 2 24.62 65.40 5.86
C PHE A 2 24.64 64.09 6.65
N TYR A 3 23.67 63.24 6.32
CA TYR A 3 23.51 61.88 6.82
C TYR A 3 24.45 60.93 6.07
N LYS A 4 24.86 59.83 6.71
CA LYS A 4 25.22 58.60 5.99
C LYS A 4 23.96 57.78 5.80
N THR A 5 23.65 57.38 4.57
CA THR A 5 22.62 56.40 4.27
C THR A 5 23.08 55.00 4.65
N GLN A 6 22.31 54.31 5.49
CA GLN A 6 22.33 52.85 5.56
C GLN A 6 21.22 52.34 4.65
N SER A 7 21.58 51.68 3.55
CA SER A 7 20.62 50.98 2.70
C SER A 7 20.39 49.59 3.27
N VAL A 8 19.23 49.35 3.87
CA VAL A 8 18.78 48.01 4.23
C VAL A 8 18.24 47.35 2.97
N PHE A 9 18.93 46.31 2.48
CA PHE A 9 18.38 45.36 1.51
C PHE A 9 17.81 44.18 2.29
N LEU A 10 16.49 44.20 2.54
CA LEU A 10 15.75 42.97 2.78
C LEU A 10 15.31 42.44 1.41
N ALA A 11 15.97 41.40 0.93
CA ALA A 11 15.46 40.59 -0.17
C ALA A 11 14.50 39.56 0.45
N ALA A 12 13.20 39.73 0.25
CA ALA A 12 12.23 38.71 0.63
C ALA A 12 12.28 37.59 -0.41
N LEU A 13 12.77 36.41 -0.02
CA LEU A 13 12.44 35.19 -0.74
C LEU A 13 10.98 34.86 -0.44
N ALA A 14 10.09 35.23 -1.35
CA ALA A 14 8.82 34.52 -1.48
C ALA A 14 9.13 33.20 -2.19
N GLY A 15 9.13 32.10 -1.43
CA GLY A 15 9.13 30.77 -2.03
C GLY A 15 7.88 30.60 -2.90
N ALA A 16 8.05 30.03 -4.09
CA ALA A 16 6.90 29.52 -4.81
C ALA A 16 6.49 28.21 -4.13
N GLN A 17 5.32 28.20 -3.48
CA GLN A 17 4.72 26.94 -3.04
C GLN A 17 4.47 26.11 -4.30
N ALA A 18 5.14 24.97 -4.43
CA ALA A 18 4.85 24.00 -5.46
C ALA A 18 3.54 23.31 -5.08
N VAL A 19 2.41 23.84 -5.57
CA VAL A 19 1.11 23.18 -5.43
C VAL A 19 1.17 21.92 -6.28
N ASN A 20 1.35 20.75 -5.65
CA ASN A 20 1.13 19.51 -6.36
C ASN A 20 -0.37 19.33 -6.54
N ALA A 21 -0.81 19.21 -7.79
CA ALA A 21 -2.22 19.07 -8.12
C ALA A 21 -2.71 17.61 -8.04
N HIS A 22 -1.77 16.66 -8.07
CA HIS A 22 -2.02 15.23 -8.15
C HIS A 22 -1.83 14.57 -6.77
N THR A 23 -2.25 13.31 -6.61
CA THR A 23 -2.25 12.62 -5.29
C THR A 23 -1.74 11.17 -5.38
N THR A 24 -1.40 10.56 -4.25
CA THR A 24 -1.06 9.13 -4.16
C THR A 24 -1.54 8.53 -2.84
N PHE A 25 -1.87 7.24 -2.85
CA PHE A 25 -2.23 6.50 -1.62
C PHE A 25 -0.95 6.13 -0.87
N THR A 26 -0.75 6.69 0.33
CA THR A 26 0.49 6.51 1.11
C THR A 26 0.32 5.60 2.31
N THR A 27 -0.79 5.70 3.04
CA THR A 27 -0.85 5.21 4.43
C THR A 27 -2.16 4.51 4.71
N PHE A 28 -2.05 3.27 5.16
CA PHE A 28 -3.19 2.42 5.52
C PHE A 28 -3.45 2.48 7.03
N PHE A 29 -4.73 2.45 7.41
CA PHE A 29 -5.20 2.48 8.80
C PHE A 29 -6.25 1.39 9.00
N LEU A 30 -6.31 0.84 10.22
CA LEU A 30 -7.32 -0.10 10.67
C LEU A 30 -7.90 0.41 11.99
N ASP A 31 -9.23 0.60 12.05
CA ASP A 31 -9.94 1.25 13.16
C ASP A 31 -9.30 2.58 13.61
N GLY A 32 -8.87 3.38 12.62
CA GLY A 32 -8.20 4.66 12.83
C GLY A 32 -6.74 4.57 13.28
N VAL A 33 -6.16 3.37 13.48
CA VAL A 33 -4.75 3.18 13.84
C VAL A 33 -3.90 3.00 12.57
N SER A 34 -2.96 3.92 12.34
CA SER A 34 -2.02 3.83 11.21
C SER A 34 -1.16 2.59 11.31
N GLN A 35 -0.97 1.91 10.18
CA GLN A 35 -0.03 0.81 10.03
C GLN A 35 1.40 1.30 9.75
N GLY A 36 1.59 2.62 9.59
CA GLY A 36 2.82 3.27 9.16
C GLY A 36 2.78 3.67 7.67
N ASP A 37 3.44 4.77 7.34
CA ASP A 37 3.49 5.32 5.98
C ASP A 37 4.22 4.34 5.05
N GLY A 38 3.59 3.96 3.93
CA GLY A 38 4.08 2.93 3.00
C GLY A 38 4.00 1.48 3.52
N THR A 39 3.76 1.24 4.82
CA THR A 39 3.68 -0.12 5.38
C THR A 39 2.55 -0.90 4.75
N CYS A 40 2.85 -2.08 4.18
CA CYS A 40 1.93 -2.95 3.45
C CYS A 40 1.23 -2.29 2.25
N VAL A 41 1.65 -1.09 1.83
CA VAL A 41 1.13 -0.41 0.65
C VAL A 41 2.06 -0.63 -0.54
N ARG A 42 1.51 -1.22 -1.60
CA ARG A 42 2.09 -1.20 -2.95
C ARG A 42 1.85 0.20 -3.53
N MET A 43 2.83 1.09 -3.41
CA MET A 43 2.85 2.45 -3.96
C MET A 43 3.98 2.67 -4.97
N ASN A 44 3.94 3.78 -5.72
CA ASN A 44 5.05 4.14 -6.59
C ASN A 44 6.23 4.70 -5.78
N ASN A 45 7.35 3.97 -5.78
CA ASN A 45 8.57 4.39 -5.08
C ASN A 45 9.41 5.45 -5.83
N ASN A 46 9.09 5.79 -7.08
CA ASN A 46 9.76 6.91 -7.75
C ASN A 46 9.21 8.25 -7.21
N ALA A 47 10.01 8.96 -6.41
CA ALA A 47 9.62 10.26 -5.82
C ALA A 47 9.25 11.34 -6.86
N GLU A 48 9.83 11.32 -8.06
CA GLU A 48 9.49 12.29 -9.12
C GLU A 48 8.12 12.04 -9.77
N GLU A 49 7.63 10.79 -9.68
CA GLU A 49 6.39 10.32 -10.33
C GLU A 49 5.38 9.75 -9.29
N ALA A 50 5.62 9.95 -8.00
CA ALA A 50 4.91 9.26 -6.91
C ALA A 50 3.40 9.50 -6.92
N THR A 51 3.00 10.70 -7.35
CA THR A 51 1.62 11.16 -7.50
C THR A 51 1.15 11.22 -8.95
N PHE A 52 1.89 10.69 -9.93
CA PHE A 52 1.47 10.75 -11.33
C PHE A 52 0.25 9.83 -11.57
N PRO A 53 -0.73 10.25 -12.39
CA PRO A 53 -1.90 9.42 -12.67
C PRO A 53 -1.53 8.22 -13.56
N VAL A 54 -2.27 7.13 -13.39
CA VAL A 54 -2.22 5.96 -14.29
C VAL A 54 -3.34 6.04 -15.33
N PHE A 55 -3.09 5.48 -16.51
CA PHE A 55 -4.06 5.48 -17.61
C PHE A 55 -4.90 4.18 -17.63
N PRO A 56 -6.18 4.20 -18.03
CA PRO A 56 -7.12 3.08 -17.78
C PRO A 56 -6.78 1.74 -18.45
N THR A 57 -5.91 1.77 -19.47
CA THR A 57 -5.50 0.60 -20.26
C THR A 57 -4.24 -0.10 -19.73
N ASP A 58 -3.54 0.50 -18.78
CA ASP A 58 -2.19 0.08 -18.39
C ASP A 58 -2.23 -0.93 -17.25
N ASP A 59 -1.22 -1.81 -17.14
CA ASP A 59 -1.10 -2.75 -16.02
C ASP A 59 -1.00 -2.01 -14.65
N ALA A 60 -0.46 -0.79 -14.66
CA ALA A 60 -0.42 0.12 -13.52
C ALA A 60 -1.81 0.54 -13.01
N MET A 61 -2.87 0.37 -13.80
CA MET A 61 -4.25 0.57 -13.37
C MET A 61 -4.64 -0.36 -12.21
N ALA A 62 -3.98 -1.51 -12.05
CA ALA A 62 -4.29 -2.46 -10.98
C ALA A 62 -3.93 -1.93 -9.59
N CYS A 63 -2.73 -1.38 -9.37
CA CYS A 63 -2.23 -0.97 -8.06
C CYS A 63 -1.22 0.21 -8.12
N GLY A 64 -1.33 1.09 -9.12
CA GLY A 64 -0.37 2.16 -9.36
C GLY A 64 0.90 1.68 -10.07
N PHE A 65 1.80 2.61 -10.40
CA PHE A 65 3.11 2.27 -10.96
C PHE A 65 3.92 1.38 -9.99
N ASN A 66 4.53 0.33 -10.50
CA ASN A 66 5.28 -0.71 -9.77
C ASN A 66 4.45 -1.63 -8.83
N GLY A 67 3.21 -1.26 -8.49
CA GLY A 67 2.33 -2.03 -7.61
C GLY A 67 1.77 -3.34 -8.19
N GLN A 68 2.12 -3.71 -9.43
CA GLN A 68 1.88 -5.06 -9.91
C GLN A 68 2.66 -6.12 -9.10
N ASN A 69 3.77 -5.73 -8.46
CA ASN A 69 4.58 -6.54 -7.56
C ASN A 69 4.24 -6.24 -6.09
N GLY A 70 4.54 -7.17 -5.17
CA GLY A 70 4.31 -6.97 -3.73
C GLY A 70 5.45 -6.30 -2.96
N VAL A 71 5.16 -6.04 -1.68
CA VAL A 71 6.09 -5.49 -0.67
C VAL A 71 6.18 -6.40 0.57
N ASP A 72 7.24 -6.27 1.38
CA ASP A 72 7.59 -7.24 2.45
C ASP A 72 6.67 -7.25 3.70
N ARG A 73 5.57 -6.49 3.70
CA ARG A 73 4.62 -6.41 4.82
C ARG A 73 3.22 -6.76 4.36
N VAL A 74 2.50 -7.53 5.16
CA VAL A 74 1.06 -7.75 5.02
C VAL A 74 0.41 -7.33 6.32
N CYS A 75 -0.55 -6.42 6.26
CA CYS A 75 -1.28 -5.94 7.42
C CYS A 75 -2.36 -6.96 7.82
N ASN A 76 -2.41 -7.34 9.09
CA ASN A 76 -3.47 -8.19 9.61
C ASN A 76 -4.71 -7.33 9.92
N ALA A 77 -5.84 -7.64 9.29
CA ALA A 77 -7.11 -6.96 9.52
C ALA A 77 -8.21 -7.96 9.89
N GLU A 78 -9.05 -7.59 10.84
CA GLU A 78 -10.19 -8.39 11.30
C GLU A 78 -11.47 -8.02 10.53
N ALA A 79 -12.35 -8.99 10.34
CA ALA A 79 -13.66 -8.82 9.73
C ALA A 79 -14.49 -7.72 10.44
N GLY A 80 -15.00 -6.75 9.68
CA GLY A 80 -15.79 -5.62 10.19
C GLY A 80 -14.97 -4.40 10.65
N GLN A 81 -13.63 -4.43 10.60
CA GLN A 81 -12.82 -3.24 10.88
C GLN A 81 -13.02 -2.12 9.84
N ILE A 82 -12.83 -0.88 10.27
CA ILE A 82 -12.83 0.27 9.37
C ILE A 82 -11.44 0.43 8.77
N MET A 83 -11.29 0.00 7.51
CA MET A 83 -10.13 0.31 6.69
C MET A 83 -10.16 1.79 6.33
N THR A 84 -9.03 2.49 6.45
CA THR A 84 -8.91 3.86 5.93
C THR A 84 -7.66 4.02 5.08
N PHE A 85 -7.83 4.69 3.95
CA PHE A 85 -6.83 4.94 2.93
C PHE A 85 -6.52 6.43 2.91
N GLU A 86 -5.31 6.82 3.31
CA GLU A 86 -4.84 8.21 3.26
C GLU A 86 -4.16 8.51 1.92
N TYR A 87 -4.70 9.50 1.22
CA TYR A 87 -4.15 10.09 0.01
C TYR A 87 -3.44 11.40 0.32
N ARG A 88 -2.27 11.63 -0.29
CA ARG A 88 -1.46 12.85 -0.11
C ARG A 88 -0.98 13.40 -1.45
N ALA A 89 -1.04 14.72 -1.61
CA ALA A 89 -0.40 15.42 -2.73
C ALA A 89 1.10 15.68 -2.47
N HIS A 90 1.49 15.76 -1.19
CA HIS A 90 2.87 15.77 -0.75
C HIS A 90 3.08 14.48 0.07
N PRO A 91 3.61 13.39 -0.52
CA PRO A 91 3.58 12.08 0.11
C PRO A 91 4.27 12.04 1.49
N ASP A 92 5.32 12.85 1.67
CA ASP A 92 6.10 13.04 2.88
C ASP A 92 5.52 14.07 3.87
N ASP A 93 4.50 14.85 3.48
CA ASP A 93 3.89 15.90 4.32
C ASP A 93 2.35 15.74 4.42
N PRO A 94 1.84 15.03 5.44
CA PRO A 94 0.41 14.90 5.73
C PRO A 94 -0.28 16.18 6.23
N THR A 95 0.38 17.35 6.18
CA THR A 95 -0.20 18.64 6.55
C THR A 95 -0.62 19.51 5.36
N GLN A 96 -0.35 19.06 4.13
CA GLN A 96 -0.79 19.72 2.90
C GLN A 96 -2.17 19.23 2.42
N GLU A 97 -2.83 19.99 1.57
CA GLU A 97 -4.12 19.59 0.98
C GLU A 97 -3.93 18.32 0.12
N ALA A 98 -4.78 17.31 0.32
CA ALA A 98 -4.56 15.94 -0.17
C ALA A 98 -4.59 15.78 -1.70
N LEU A 99 -5.22 16.71 -2.42
CA LEU A 99 -5.45 16.74 -3.86
C LEU A 99 -5.91 18.16 -4.25
N ASP A 100 -5.59 18.65 -5.45
CA ASP A 100 -6.13 19.95 -5.91
C ASP A 100 -7.65 19.87 -6.17
N ARG A 101 -8.39 20.87 -5.68
CA ARG A 101 -9.87 20.91 -5.75
C ARG A 101 -10.46 21.02 -7.17
N GLY A 102 -9.64 21.21 -8.20
CA GLY A 102 -10.06 21.03 -9.61
C GLY A 102 -10.23 19.57 -10.01
N HIS A 103 -9.65 18.62 -9.28
CA HIS A 103 -9.65 17.18 -9.57
C HIS A 103 -10.95 16.48 -9.12
N ARG A 104 -12.09 17.05 -9.52
CA ARG A 104 -13.44 16.55 -9.23
C ARG A 104 -13.70 15.21 -9.92
N GLY A 105 -14.25 14.25 -9.17
CA GLY A 105 -14.67 12.95 -9.68
C GLY A 105 -14.97 11.92 -8.58
N PRO A 106 -15.32 10.67 -8.96
CA PRO A 106 -15.71 9.64 -8.01
C PRO A 106 -14.51 9.01 -7.30
N CYS A 107 -14.79 8.27 -6.23
CA CYS A 107 -13.86 7.29 -5.67
C CYS A 107 -14.56 5.92 -5.51
N ALA A 108 -13.77 4.85 -5.46
CA ALA A 108 -14.23 3.49 -5.23
C ALA A 108 -13.18 2.69 -4.44
N VAL A 109 -13.60 1.58 -3.83
CA VAL A 109 -12.69 0.60 -3.24
C VAL A 109 -13.03 -0.79 -3.75
N TYR A 110 -12.00 -1.52 -4.20
CA TYR A 110 -12.09 -2.89 -4.69
C TYR A 110 -11.25 -3.83 -3.81
N MET A 111 -11.60 -5.10 -3.80
CA MET A 111 -10.79 -6.17 -3.23
C MET A 111 -10.55 -7.27 -4.27
N LYS A 112 -9.41 -7.96 -4.16
CA LYS A 112 -9.09 -9.18 -4.92
C LYS A 112 -8.46 -10.19 -3.97
N ARG A 113 -8.99 -11.42 -3.94
CA ARG A 113 -8.39 -12.53 -3.16
C ARG A 113 -7.19 -13.08 -3.91
N VAL A 114 -6.13 -13.41 -3.19
CA VAL A 114 -4.85 -13.91 -3.71
C VAL A 114 -4.40 -15.14 -2.90
N GLU A 115 -3.49 -15.96 -3.45
CA GLU A 115 -2.83 -17.05 -2.73
C GLU A 115 -1.67 -16.52 -1.88
N SER A 116 -0.99 -15.46 -2.35
CA SER A 116 0.00 -14.66 -1.60
C SER A 116 -0.22 -13.16 -1.88
N ALA A 117 -0.33 -12.35 -0.83
CA ALA A 117 -0.35 -10.90 -0.98
C ALA A 117 1.02 -10.29 -1.33
N ILE A 118 2.12 -11.04 -1.19
CA ILE A 118 3.47 -10.61 -1.61
C ILE A 118 3.80 -11.08 -3.03
N ASP A 119 3.69 -12.39 -3.30
CA ASP A 119 4.14 -12.97 -4.57
C ASP A 119 3.13 -12.79 -5.72
N ASP A 120 1.82 -12.70 -5.46
CA ASP A 120 0.84 -12.63 -6.56
C ASP A 120 0.79 -11.25 -7.22
N ASN A 121 0.63 -11.31 -8.55
CA ASN A 121 0.49 -10.12 -9.38
C ASN A 121 -0.94 -9.56 -9.29
N ALA A 122 -1.04 -8.24 -9.12
CA ALA A 122 -2.31 -7.54 -9.00
C ALA A 122 -3.17 -7.57 -10.28
N VAL A 123 -2.54 -7.62 -11.44
CA VAL A 123 -3.15 -7.45 -12.77
C VAL A 123 -4.13 -8.58 -13.09
N GLY A 124 -5.13 -8.28 -13.93
CA GLY A 124 -6.10 -9.23 -14.45
C GLY A 124 -7.30 -9.44 -13.51
N ASP A 125 -7.99 -10.57 -13.71
CA ASP A 125 -9.27 -10.92 -13.08
C ASP A 125 -9.18 -11.11 -11.55
N GLY A 126 -10.34 -11.21 -10.90
CA GLY A 126 -10.51 -11.48 -9.47
C GLY A 126 -10.90 -10.26 -8.63
N TRP A 127 -11.04 -9.08 -9.22
CA TRP A 127 -11.46 -7.87 -8.51
C TRP A 127 -12.98 -7.79 -8.36
N PHE A 128 -13.43 -7.34 -7.19
CA PHE A 128 -14.84 -7.00 -6.91
C PHE A 128 -14.92 -5.68 -6.13
N LYS A 129 -15.94 -4.86 -6.42
CA LYS A 129 -16.15 -3.56 -5.77
C LYS A 129 -16.84 -3.74 -4.42
N ILE A 130 -16.33 -3.08 -3.37
CA ILE A 130 -16.91 -3.11 -2.02
C ILE A 130 -17.56 -1.79 -1.59
N TRP A 131 -17.20 -0.67 -2.22
CA TRP A 131 -17.74 0.66 -1.94
C TRP A 131 -17.53 1.60 -3.13
N GLU A 132 -18.43 2.57 -3.33
CA GLU A 132 -18.28 3.69 -4.27
C GLU A 132 -18.89 4.99 -3.72
N SER A 133 -18.41 6.11 -4.23
CA SER A 133 -18.99 7.43 -3.95
C SER A 133 -18.82 8.32 -5.18
N GLY A 134 -19.95 8.75 -5.76
CA GLY A 134 -19.99 9.62 -6.94
C GLY A 134 -20.18 11.10 -6.61
N TYR A 135 -20.96 11.76 -7.45
CA TYR A 135 -21.44 13.13 -7.24
C TYR A 135 -22.72 13.12 -6.39
N ASP A 136 -22.74 13.90 -5.31
CA ASP A 136 -23.92 14.10 -4.46
C ASP A 136 -24.64 15.39 -4.89
N GLU A 137 -25.82 15.21 -5.51
CA GLU A 137 -26.68 16.30 -5.97
C GLU A 137 -27.25 17.17 -4.84
N SER A 138 -27.24 16.69 -3.59
CA SER A 138 -27.78 17.41 -2.44
C SER A 138 -26.78 18.39 -1.82
N SER A 139 -25.47 18.14 -1.97
CA SER A 139 -24.39 18.98 -1.45
C SER A 139 -23.56 19.70 -2.52
N ASP A 140 -23.67 19.33 -3.80
CA ASP A 140 -22.77 19.77 -4.90
C ASP A 140 -21.30 19.42 -4.63
N GLN A 141 -21.09 18.19 -4.13
CA GLN A 141 -19.78 17.61 -3.85
C GLN A 141 -19.57 16.30 -4.59
N TRP A 142 -18.40 16.17 -5.20
CA TRP A 142 -17.84 14.90 -5.65
C TRP A 142 -17.20 14.15 -4.48
N CYS A 143 -16.88 12.87 -4.67
CA CYS A 143 -16.11 12.14 -3.67
C CYS A 143 -14.74 12.78 -3.44
N THR A 144 -14.09 13.33 -4.47
CA THR A 144 -12.82 14.05 -4.26
C THR A 144 -12.97 15.38 -3.52
N ASP A 145 -14.10 16.10 -3.61
CA ASP A 145 -14.36 17.24 -2.72
C ASP A 145 -14.41 16.76 -1.25
N ARG A 146 -15.11 15.64 -0.98
CA ARG A 146 -15.22 15.03 0.36
C ARG A 146 -13.91 14.41 0.88
N LEU A 147 -13.08 13.82 0.00
CA LEU A 147 -11.73 13.34 0.30
C LEU A 147 -10.86 14.46 0.84
N ILE A 148 -10.87 15.61 0.15
CA ILE A 148 -10.06 16.77 0.50
C ILE A 148 -10.58 17.42 1.79
N ASP A 149 -11.90 17.50 1.97
CA ASP A 149 -12.53 18.02 3.21
C ASP A 149 -12.40 17.04 4.41
N ASN A 150 -11.90 15.82 4.20
CA ASN A 150 -11.62 14.80 5.22
C ASN A 150 -10.11 14.52 5.35
N ASP A 151 -9.27 15.54 5.15
CA ASP A 151 -7.81 15.49 5.25
C ASP A 151 -7.14 14.35 4.45
N GLY A 152 -7.73 13.96 3.31
CA GLY A 152 -7.21 12.90 2.44
C GLY A 152 -7.68 11.48 2.74
N HIS A 153 -8.65 11.28 3.65
CA HIS A 153 -9.05 9.94 4.10
C HIS A 153 -10.32 9.42 3.40
N ILE A 154 -10.26 8.21 2.83
CA ILE A 154 -11.42 7.38 2.46
C ILE A 154 -11.51 6.22 3.44
N SER A 155 -12.69 6.00 4.04
CA SER A 155 -12.92 5.01 5.10
C SER A 155 -14.03 4.02 4.71
N VAL A 156 -13.77 2.72 4.78
CA VAL A 156 -14.67 1.64 4.33
C VAL A 156 -14.62 0.45 5.27
N GLU A 157 -15.77 -0.14 5.59
CA GLU A 157 -15.85 -1.38 6.39
C GLU A 157 -15.30 -2.58 5.62
N LEU A 158 -14.45 -3.39 6.25
CA LEU A 158 -13.91 -4.64 5.72
C LEU A 158 -14.98 -5.75 5.76
N PRO A 159 -15.56 -6.19 4.62
CA PRO A 159 -16.81 -6.94 4.63
C PRO A 159 -16.72 -8.29 5.36
N SER A 160 -17.38 -8.38 6.51
CA SER A 160 -17.29 -9.51 7.45
C SER A 160 -17.78 -10.86 6.91
N ALA A 161 -18.52 -10.86 5.80
CA ALA A 161 -18.98 -12.08 5.13
C ALA A 161 -17.86 -12.82 4.38
N LEU A 162 -16.76 -12.15 4.02
CA LEU A 162 -15.66 -12.69 3.20
C LEU A 162 -14.92 -13.84 3.90
N GLU A 163 -14.49 -14.84 3.11
CA GLU A 163 -13.65 -15.94 3.60
C GLU A 163 -12.24 -15.44 3.98
N GLN A 164 -11.72 -15.86 5.14
CA GLN A 164 -10.36 -15.56 5.59
C GLN A 164 -9.29 -15.90 4.52
N GLY A 165 -8.25 -15.07 4.42
CA GLY A 165 -7.12 -15.28 3.50
C GLY A 165 -6.39 -13.99 3.14
N TYR A 166 -5.54 -14.06 2.12
CA TYR A 166 -4.84 -12.90 1.60
C TYR A 166 -5.70 -12.13 0.57
N TYR A 167 -5.65 -10.81 0.66
CA TYR A 167 -6.36 -9.88 -0.21
C TYR A 167 -5.46 -8.70 -0.58
N LEU A 168 -5.60 -8.24 -1.82
CA LEU A 168 -5.21 -6.89 -2.23
C LEU A 168 -6.44 -5.99 -2.11
N VAL A 169 -6.29 -4.83 -1.47
CA VAL A 169 -7.35 -3.84 -1.28
C VAL A 169 -6.95 -2.54 -1.99
N ARG A 170 -7.73 -2.17 -3.00
CA ARG A 170 -7.41 -1.14 -3.99
C ARG A 170 -8.36 0.06 -3.83
N PRO A 171 -7.95 1.13 -3.15
CA PRO A 171 -8.61 2.42 -3.29
C PRO A 171 -8.37 2.99 -4.70
N GLU A 172 -9.38 3.68 -5.22
CA GLU A 172 -9.40 4.32 -6.53
C GLU A 172 -9.99 5.72 -6.40
N VAL A 173 -9.28 6.71 -6.93
CA VAL A 173 -9.77 8.08 -7.15
C VAL A 173 -9.65 8.37 -8.65
N LEU A 174 -10.70 8.91 -9.26
CA LEU A 174 -10.72 9.33 -10.66
C LEU A 174 -10.96 10.84 -10.72
N ALA A 175 -10.04 11.58 -11.34
CA ALA A 175 -10.21 13.01 -11.64
C ALA A 175 -10.73 13.21 -13.08
N LEU A 176 -11.85 13.91 -13.22
CA LEU A 176 -12.57 14.11 -14.47
C LEU A 176 -12.25 15.44 -15.18
N HIS A 177 -11.26 16.20 -14.69
CA HIS A 177 -11.01 17.57 -15.16
C HIS A 177 -10.58 17.65 -16.63
N ALA A 178 -9.92 16.60 -17.16
CA ALA A 178 -9.54 16.46 -18.57
C ALA A 178 -10.19 15.24 -19.28
N ALA A 179 -11.10 14.55 -18.61
CA ALA A 179 -11.79 13.35 -19.12
C ALA A 179 -12.50 13.57 -20.47
N ALA A 180 -13.13 14.73 -20.65
CA ALA A 180 -13.83 15.09 -21.88
C ALA A 180 -12.90 15.31 -23.10
N ASP A 181 -11.61 15.56 -22.87
CA ASP A 181 -10.58 15.69 -23.90
C ASP A 181 -9.81 14.36 -24.13
N GLY A 182 -10.19 13.29 -23.42
CA GLY A 182 -9.61 11.95 -23.54
C GLY A 182 -8.54 11.61 -22.48
N ASP A 183 -8.39 12.44 -21.44
CA ASP A 183 -7.42 12.24 -20.35
C ASP A 183 -8.12 12.07 -18.98
N PRO A 184 -8.75 10.90 -18.72
CA PRO A 184 -9.25 10.53 -17.40
C PRO A 184 -8.10 10.06 -16.50
N GLN A 185 -7.88 10.75 -15.39
CA GLN A 185 -6.70 10.55 -14.55
C GLN A 185 -7.05 9.74 -13.30
N TYR A 186 -6.45 8.56 -13.15
CA TYR A 186 -6.68 7.66 -12.03
C TYR A 186 -5.52 7.69 -11.02
N TYR A 187 -5.85 7.72 -9.73
CA TYR A 187 -4.91 7.65 -8.61
C TYR A 187 -5.27 6.45 -7.73
N THR A 188 -4.38 5.45 -7.70
CA THR A 188 -4.63 4.16 -7.07
C THR A 188 -3.33 3.55 -6.57
N GLY A 189 -3.45 2.72 -5.53
CA GLY A 189 -2.42 1.86 -4.98
C GLY A 189 -3.10 0.63 -4.37
N CYS A 190 -2.36 -0.25 -3.70
CA CYS A 190 -2.97 -1.42 -3.04
C CYS A 190 -2.40 -1.70 -1.66
N ALA A 191 -3.27 -1.81 -0.65
CA ALA A 191 -2.93 -2.37 0.64
C ALA A 191 -2.90 -3.91 0.56
N GLN A 192 -1.88 -4.52 1.15
CA GLN A 192 -1.72 -5.97 1.28
C GLN A 192 -2.29 -6.41 2.62
N VAL A 193 -3.41 -7.13 2.59
CA VAL A 193 -4.19 -7.47 3.79
C VAL A 193 -4.26 -8.98 3.98
N PHE A 194 -4.01 -9.45 5.19
CA PHE A 194 -4.45 -10.76 5.66
C PHE A 194 -5.76 -10.57 6.44
N LEU A 195 -6.86 -11.05 5.88
CA LEU A 195 -8.19 -10.99 6.50
C LEU A 195 -8.35 -12.15 7.49
N GLN A 196 -8.51 -11.83 8.77
CA GLN A 196 -9.08 -12.74 9.76
C GLN A 196 -10.62 -12.61 9.75
N SER A 197 -11.31 -13.74 9.56
CA SER A 197 -12.76 -13.76 9.38
C SER A 197 -13.33 -15.16 9.65
N GLU A 198 -14.51 -15.23 10.26
CA GLU A 198 -15.35 -16.45 10.30
C GLU A 198 -16.28 -16.57 9.07
N GLY A 199 -16.27 -15.58 8.18
CA GLY A 199 -17.02 -15.56 6.93
C GLY A 199 -16.62 -16.68 5.97
N ASP A 200 -17.51 -16.95 5.01
CA ASP A 200 -17.31 -18.03 4.04
C ASP A 200 -17.65 -17.63 2.58
N VAL A 201 -17.85 -16.33 2.33
CA VAL A 201 -18.15 -15.81 0.99
C VAL A 201 -16.88 -15.68 0.16
N VAL A 202 -16.92 -16.30 -1.03
CA VAL A 202 -16.00 -16.01 -2.14
C VAL A 202 -16.83 -15.37 -3.24
N VAL A 203 -16.43 -14.18 -3.68
CA VAL A 203 -17.12 -13.46 -4.75
C VAL A 203 -16.75 -14.09 -6.09
N SER A 204 -17.75 -14.62 -6.81
CA SER A 204 -17.56 -15.28 -8.12
C SER A 204 -17.74 -14.34 -9.31
N ASP A 205 -18.35 -13.19 -9.08
CA ASP A 205 -18.83 -12.28 -10.11
C ASP A 205 -17.87 -11.08 -10.12
N THR A 206 -16.73 -11.25 -10.79
CA THR A 206 -15.53 -10.38 -10.70
C THR A 206 -15.20 -9.71 -12.04
N VAL A 207 -14.23 -8.79 -12.03
CA VAL A 207 -13.71 -8.08 -13.21
C VAL A 207 -12.18 -8.08 -13.26
N SER A 208 -11.64 -7.87 -14.46
CA SER A 208 -10.21 -7.64 -14.70
C SER A 208 -9.83 -6.17 -14.54
N ILE A 209 -8.69 -5.90 -13.89
CA ILE A 209 -8.05 -4.57 -13.90
C ILE A 209 -6.62 -4.73 -14.48
N PRO A 210 -6.27 -4.03 -15.58
CA PRO A 210 -7.14 -3.19 -16.43
C PRO A 210 -8.20 -4.01 -17.18
N GLY A 211 -9.17 -3.31 -17.79
CA GLY A 211 -10.18 -3.90 -18.68
C GLY A 211 -11.64 -3.86 -18.19
N TYR A 212 -11.89 -3.46 -16.93
CA TYR A 212 -13.25 -3.21 -16.41
C TYR A 212 -13.88 -1.88 -16.86
N VAL A 213 -13.12 -1.04 -17.56
CA VAL A 213 -13.51 0.27 -18.11
C VAL A 213 -12.91 0.48 -19.51
N SER A 214 -13.54 1.33 -20.33
CA SER A 214 -12.97 1.91 -21.55
C SER A 214 -13.07 3.44 -21.56
N LEU A 215 -12.31 4.09 -22.44
CA LEU A 215 -12.32 5.56 -22.57
C LEU A 215 -13.66 6.10 -23.08
N GLU A 216 -14.46 5.26 -23.73
CA GLU A 216 -15.79 5.58 -24.24
C GLU A 216 -16.91 5.44 -23.19
N ASP A 217 -16.62 4.92 -21.98
CA ASP A 217 -17.63 4.77 -20.94
C ASP A 217 -18.15 6.16 -20.48
N PRO A 218 -19.46 6.34 -20.24
CA PRO A 218 -20.04 7.64 -19.91
C PRO A 218 -19.48 8.30 -18.64
N GLY A 219 -19.03 7.50 -17.67
CA GLY A 219 -18.36 7.99 -16.45
C GLY A 219 -16.90 8.37 -16.65
N VAL A 220 -16.23 7.75 -17.64
CA VAL A 220 -14.79 7.91 -17.93
C VAL A 220 -14.55 9.04 -18.92
N SER A 221 -15.45 9.25 -19.88
CA SER A 221 -15.47 10.37 -20.83
C SER A 221 -16.25 11.60 -20.32
N PHE A 222 -16.54 11.66 -19.02
CA PHE A 222 -17.51 12.59 -18.46
C PHE A 222 -17.07 14.06 -18.57
N ASN A 223 -17.99 14.92 -19.04
CA ASN A 223 -17.71 16.35 -19.20
C ASN A 223 -18.23 17.17 -18.02
N LEU A 224 -17.41 17.26 -16.98
CA LEU A 224 -17.59 18.08 -15.79
C LEU A 224 -17.92 19.56 -16.14
N TRP A 225 -17.29 20.11 -17.18
CA TRP A 225 -17.43 21.50 -17.60
C TRP A 225 -18.80 21.87 -18.19
N LYS A 226 -19.72 20.90 -18.34
CA LYS A 226 -21.15 21.16 -18.56
C LYS A 226 -21.89 21.65 -17.31
N TYR A 227 -21.28 21.64 -16.13
CA TYR A 227 -21.87 22.11 -14.87
C TYR A 227 -22.56 23.49 -15.01
N PRO A 228 -23.76 23.72 -14.43
CA PRO A 228 -24.57 22.81 -13.61
C PRO A 228 -25.61 22.05 -14.47
N THR A 229 -25.23 21.64 -15.69
CA THR A 229 -26.13 21.05 -16.70
C THR A 229 -25.58 19.78 -17.35
N PHE A 230 -24.68 19.06 -16.67
CA PHE A 230 -24.44 17.66 -16.99
C PHE A 230 -25.62 16.80 -16.54
N ASP A 231 -25.77 15.62 -17.13
CA ASP A 231 -26.81 14.66 -16.77
C ASP A 231 -26.49 14.01 -15.40
N THR A 232 -27.52 13.79 -14.58
CA THR A 232 -27.43 13.12 -13.27
C THR A 232 -28.45 11.97 -13.16
N PRO A 233 -28.22 10.94 -12.32
CA PRO A 233 -27.02 10.71 -11.48
C PRO A 233 -25.76 10.47 -12.32
N TYR A 234 -24.59 10.71 -11.74
CA TYR A 234 -23.31 10.45 -12.40
C TYR A 234 -23.11 8.92 -12.55
N PRO A 235 -22.84 8.41 -13.76
CA PRO A 235 -22.62 6.98 -13.99
C PRO A 235 -21.21 6.57 -13.51
N ILE A 236 -21.11 5.98 -12.33
CA ILE A 236 -19.82 5.57 -11.74
C ILE A 236 -19.25 4.38 -12.55
N PRO A 237 -17.97 4.41 -12.96
CA PRO A 237 -17.40 3.34 -13.76
C PRO A 237 -17.36 1.97 -13.06
N GLY A 238 -17.41 0.90 -13.86
CA GLY A 238 -17.16 -0.48 -13.42
C GLY A 238 -18.38 -1.26 -12.92
N PRO A 239 -18.15 -2.40 -12.23
CA PRO A 239 -19.23 -3.22 -11.67
C PRO A 239 -19.94 -2.51 -10.50
N PRO A 240 -21.17 -2.91 -10.15
CA PRO A 240 -21.83 -2.43 -8.93
C PRO A 240 -21.11 -2.93 -7.67
N VAL A 241 -21.40 -2.30 -6.53
CA VAL A 241 -20.97 -2.77 -5.20
C VAL A 241 -21.52 -4.18 -4.93
N THR A 242 -20.72 -5.03 -4.28
CA THR A 242 -21.05 -6.44 -4.04
C THR A 242 -22.10 -6.62 -2.94
N ASP A 243 -23.30 -7.08 -3.28
CA ASP A 243 -24.28 -7.57 -2.28
C ASP A 243 -23.83 -8.94 -1.72
N PHE A 244 -23.06 -8.89 -0.62
CA PHE A 244 -22.61 -10.06 0.11
C PHE A 244 -23.78 -10.92 0.64
N SER A 245 -24.94 -10.33 0.90
CA SER A 245 -26.15 -11.06 1.31
C SER A 245 -26.68 -11.92 0.16
N ALA A 246 -26.74 -11.39 -1.07
CA ALA A 246 -27.13 -12.14 -2.26
C ALA A 246 -26.12 -13.24 -2.60
N VAL A 247 -24.82 -12.99 -2.49
CA VAL A 247 -23.80 -14.04 -2.72
C VAL A 247 -23.94 -15.16 -1.67
N ALA A 248 -24.15 -14.83 -0.39
CA ALA A 248 -24.42 -15.82 0.66
C ALA A 248 -25.73 -16.60 0.44
N LYS A 249 -26.78 -15.97 -0.08
CA LYS A 249 -28.05 -16.62 -0.48
C LYS A 249 -27.85 -17.55 -1.69
N LYS A 250 -27.17 -17.08 -2.74
CA LYS A 250 -26.78 -17.82 -3.97
C LYS A 250 -26.04 -19.11 -3.62
N LYS A 251 -25.08 -19.05 -2.69
CA LYS A 251 -24.32 -20.22 -2.17
C LYS A 251 -25.19 -21.27 -1.48
N ARG A 252 -26.21 -20.84 -0.72
CA ARG A 252 -27.13 -21.73 0.02
C ARG A 252 -28.15 -22.44 -0.89
N ALA A 253 -28.40 -21.90 -2.08
CA ALA A 253 -29.39 -22.40 -3.04
C ALA A 253 -28.92 -23.59 -3.92
N LEU A 254 -27.62 -23.95 -3.92
CA LEU A 254 -27.15 -25.09 -4.73
C LEU A 254 -27.67 -26.45 -4.20
N PRO A 255 -28.14 -27.36 -5.07
CA PRO A 255 -28.80 -28.59 -4.66
C PRO A 255 -27.84 -29.59 -3.98
N SER A 256 -28.02 -29.78 -2.67
CA SER A 256 -27.20 -30.63 -1.79
C SER A 256 -27.32 -32.14 -2.09
N SER A 257 -26.45 -32.69 -2.93
CA SER A 257 -26.35 -34.13 -3.19
C SER A 257 -25.43 -34.88 -2.21
N SER A 258 -26.01 -35.30 -1.08
CA SER A 258 -25.66 -36.48 -0.25
C SER A 258 -24.21 -36.76 0.23
N SER A 259 -23.21 -35.94 -0.08
CA SER A 259 -21.80 -36.11 0.35
C SER A 259 -21.44 -35.42 1.68
N ARG A 260 -22.36 -34.59 2.21
CA ARG A 260 -22.14 -33.65 3.33
C ARG A 260 -21.46 -34.25 4.58
N ALA A 261 -21.72 -35.51 4.93
CA ALA A 261 -21.13 -36.13 6.12
C ALA A 261 -19.60 -36.34 6.01
N ALA A 262 -19.10 -36.72 4.83
CA ALA A 262 -17.66 -36.84 4.58
C ALA A 262 -17.00 -35.48 4.31
N ALA A 263 -17.73 -34.57 3.64
CA ALA A 263 -17.25 -33.22 3.40
C ALA A 263 -17.09 -32.42 4.70
N ALA A 264 -18.02 -32.53 5.66
CA ALA A 264 -17.96 -31.81 6.94
C ALA A 264 -16.69 -32.17 7.75
N GLY A 265 -16.31 -33.45 7.82
CA GLY A 265 -15.06 -33.88 8.48
C GLY A 265 -13.77 -33.46 7.76
N SER A 266 -13.87 -33.03 6.49
CA SER A 266 -12.76 -32.46 5.72
C SER A 266 -12.73 -30.93 5.84
N LEU A 267 -13.88 -30.27 5.82
CA LEU A 267 -14.05 -28.83 5.97
C LEU A 267 -13.73 -28.36 7.39
N ALA A 268 -14.19 -29.06 8.43
CA ALA A 268 -13.78 -28.81 9.81
C ALA A 268 -12.28 -29.09 10.08
N ARG A 269 -11.57 -29.66 9.10
CA ARG A 269 -10.11 -29.86 9.10
C ARG A 269 -9.36 -28.93 8.12
N ARG A 270 -10.10 -28.17 7.29
CA ARG A 270 -9.62 -26.99 6.56
C ARG A 270 -9.87 -25.70 7.34
N ALA A 271 -10.86 -25.66 8.22
CA ALA A 271 -11.04 -24.67 9.28
C ALA A 271 -10.01 -24.83 10.42
N ALA A 272 -8.79 -25.26 10.09
CA ALA A 272 -7.64 -24.79 10.82
C ALA A 272 -7.48 -23.33 10.39
N VAL A 273 -7.79 -22.39 11.30
CA VAL A 273 -7.65 -20.94 11.10
C VAL A 273 -6.38 -20.68 10.30
N LEU A 274 -6.54 -20.15 9.09
CA LEU A 274 -5.38 -19.74 8.31
C LEU A 274 -4.67 -18.70 9.15
N ARG A 275 -3.37 -18.84 9.30
CA ARG A 275 -2.53 -17.83 9.93
C ARG A 275 -1.84 -17.08 8.82
N GLN A 276 -1.64 -15.79 9.05
CA GLN A 276 -0.64 -15.06 8.31
C GLN A 276 0.70 -15.81 8.39
N THR A 277 1.24 -16.19 7.25
CA THR A 277 2.52 -16.90 7.10
C THR A 277 3.61 -16.01 6.53
N GLU A 278 3.23 -15.02 5.71
CA GLU A 278 4.11 -14.06 5.05
C GLU A 278 3.85 -12.63 5.57
N GLY A 279 4.80 -11.71 5.37
CA GLY A 279 4.60 -10.29 5.71
C GLY A 279 4.39 -9.96 7.20
N GLN A 280 4.62 -10.91 8.10
CA GLN A 280 4.61 -10.70 9.56
C GLN A 280 5.80 -9.79 9.97
N LYS A 281 5.69 -9.02 11.07
CA LYS A 281 6.81 -8.18 11.55
C LYS A 281 7.99 -9.11 11.92
N PRO A 282 9.22 -8.88 11.41
CA PRO A 282 10.36 -9.72 11.75
C PRO A 282 10.61 -9.80 13.26
N ALA A 283 11.13 -10.94 13.73
CA ALA A 283 11.56 -11.06 15.12
C ALA A 283 12.79 -10.19 15.37
N GLY A 284 12.81 -9.44 16.49
CA GLY A 284 13.87 -8.47 16.77
C GLY A 284 13.70 -7.11 16.07
N CYS A 285 12.57 -6.86 15.41
CA CYS A 285 12.30 -5.60 14.72
C CYS A 285 12.00 -4.45 15.69
N VAL A 286 12.97 -3.58 15.94
CA VAL A 286 12.86 -2.45 16.89
C VAL A 286 12.44 -1.13 16.25
N VAL A 287 12.61 -0.98 14.94
CA VAL A 287 12.13 0.18 14.16
C VAL A 287 11.68 -0.28 12.78
N GLN A 288 10.71 0.40 12.19
CA GLN A 288 10.23 0.16 10.84
C GLN A 288 10.27 1.45 10.02
N ASN A 289 10.58 1.34 8.74
CA ASN A 289 10.31 2.39 7.77
C ASN A 289 9.56 1.79 6.59
N ALA A 290 8.27 2.08 6.48
CA ALA A 290 7.35 1.43 5.55
C ALA A 290 7.46 -0.10 5.59
N ASN A 291 8.13 -0.69 4.59
CA ASN A 291 8.27 -2.14 4.46
C ASN A 291 9.59 -2.69 5.02
N TRP A 292 10.60 -1.83 5.23
CA TRP A 292 11.85 -2.17 5.88
C TRP A 292 11.72 -2.22 7.40
N CYS A 293 12.65 -2.94 8.03
CA CYS A 293 12.68 -3.20 9.47
C CYS A 293 14.13 -3.26 9.98
N GLY A 294 14.45 -2.45 10.99
CA GLY A 294 15.72 -2.52 11.72
C GLY A 294 15.70 -3.64 12.74
N ILE A 295 16.54 -4.65 12.52
CA ILE A 295 16.74 -5.80 13.40
C ILE A 295 17.76 -5.44 14.48
N GLU A 296 17.39 -5.64 15.74
CA GLU A 296 18.23 -5.29 16.90
C GLU A 296 19.64 -5.89 16.80
N ILE A 297 20.64 -5.06 17.10
CA ILE A 297 22.05 -5.42 17.07
C ILE A 297 22.38 -6.35 18.24
N GLU A 298 23.19 -7.37 18.04
CA GLU A 298 23.54 -8.32 19.11
C GLU A 298 24.31 -7.63 20.25
N HIS A 299 23.99 -8.01 21.49
CA HIS A 299 24.64 -7.49 22.71
C HIS A 299 26.16 -7.64 22.68
N TYR A 300 26.88 -6.56 22.95
CA TYR A 300 28.35 -6.53 23.06
C TYR A 300 28.80 -5.93 24.40
N SER A 301 29.80 -6.57 25.01
CA SER A 301 30.44 -6.14 26.26
C SER A 301 31.95 -6.31 26.21
N GLY A 302 32.69 -5.37 26.83
CA GLY A 302 34.14 -5.41 27.04
C GLY A 302 35.04 -5.44 25.81
N SER A 303 34.50 -5.30 24.59
CA SER A 303 35.22 -5.57 23.33
C SER A 303 35.23 -4.38 22.37
N GLU A 304 36.38 -3.75 22.19
CA GLU A 304 36.59 -2.67 21.19
C GLU A 304 36.19 -3.15 19.78
N GLN A 305 36.63 -4.36 19.39
CA GLN A 305 36.28 -4.95 18.10
C GLN A 305 34.77 -5.18 17.99
N GLY A 306 34.14 -5.75 19.01
CA GLY A 306 32.69 -6.04 18.99
C GLY A 306 31.83 -4.78 18.89
N CYS A 307 32.26 -3.67 19.51
CA CYS A 307 31.60 -2.37 19.36
C CYS A 307 31.67 -1.85 17.91
N TRP A 308 32.83 -1.97 17.27
CA TRP A 308 33.00 -1.55 15.86
C TRP A 308 32.30 -2.49 14.87
N ASP A 309 32.32 -3.81 15.10
CA ASP A 309 31.57 -4.80 14.31
C ASP A 309 30.05 -4.51 14.38
N ALA A 310 29.53 -4.21 15.58
CA ALA A 310 28.15 -3.79 15.82
C ALA A 310 27.81 -2.45 15.15
N SER A 311 28.75 -1.51 15.10
CA SER A 311 28.58 -0.25 14.36
C SER A 311 28.48 -0.47 12.86
N GLU A 312 29.34 -1.32 12.28
CA GLU A 312 29.32 -1.68 10.85
C GLU A 312 28.01 -2.41 10.48
N GLN A 313 27.53 -3.33 11.32
CA GLN A 313 26.22 -3.99 11.16
C GLN A 313 25.06 -2.99 11.20
N CYS A 314 25.09 -2.01 12.11
CA CYS A 314 24.05 -0.99 12.22
C CYS A 314 24.00 -0.10 10.99
N TRP A 315 25.15 0.41 10.53
CA TRP A 315 25.23 1.25 9.33
C TRP A 315 24.85 0.49 8.05
N SER A 316 25.20 -0.80 7.93
CA SER A 316 24.73 -1.63 6.80
C SER A 316 23.21 -1.75 6.76
N GLN A 317 22.54 -1.88 7.92
CA GLN A 317 21.08 -1.85 7.99
C GLN A 317 20.51 -0.44 7.71
N ALA A 318 21.26 0.62 8.03
CA ALA A 318 20.83 1.99 7.70
C ALA A 318 20.81 2.21 6.18
N ASP A 319 21.86 1.79 5.47
CA ASP A 319 21.93 1.89 4.01
C ASP A 319 20.73 1.17 3.34
N GLU A 320 20.39 -0.05 3.80
CA GLU A 320 19.20 -0.79 3.34
C GLU A 320 17.88 -0.03 3.60
N CYS A 321 17.76 0.71 4.70
CA CYS A 321 16.58 1.54 4.99
C CYS A 321 16.44 2.68 3.99
N TRP A 322 17.53 3.39 3.69
CA TRP A 322 17.49 4.54 2.78
C TRP A 322 17.34 4.14 1.31
N ASP A 323 17.92 3.01 0.89
CA ASP A 323 17.71 2.43 -0.45
C ASP A 323 16.27 1.91 -0.68
N SER A 324 15.51 1.67 0.40
CA SER A 324 14.12 1.17 0.36
C SER A 324 13.05 2.18 0.85
N ALA A 325 13.46 3.38 1.26
CA ALA A 325 12.56 4.40 1.78
C ALA A 325 11.59 4.92 0.67
N PRO A 326 10.26 4.82 0.86
CA PRO A 326 9.31 5.30 -0.12
C PRO A 326 9.19 6.85 -0.07
N PRO A 327 8.60 7.46 -1.11
CA PRO A 327 8.27 8.89 -1.12
C PRO A 327 7.39 9.33 0.06
N SER A 328 6.66 8.42 0.71
CA SER A 328 5.80 8.73 1.86
C SER A 328 6.55 9.01 3.17
N GLY A 329 7.86 8.75 3.26
CA GLY A 329 8.66 9.13 4.43
C GLY A 329 9.79 8.17 4.80
N TYR A 330 10.71 8.69 5.63
CA TYR A 330 11.96 8.04 6.03
C TYR A 330 12.24 8.14 7.55
N THR A 331 11.24 8.50 8.36
CA THR A 331 11.37 8.69 9.82
C THR A 331 11.97 7.50 10.55
N GLY A 332 11.67 6.27 10.12
CA GLY A 332 12.27 5.06 10.71
C GLY A 332 13.76 4.90 10.39
N CYS A 333 14.21 5.42 9.24
CA CYS A 333 15.63 5.45 8.85
C CYS A 333 16.41 6.51 9.64
N GLU A 334 15.81 7.65 9.96
CA GLU A 334 16.41 8.66 10.85
C GLU A 334 16.59 8.10 12.28
N ILE A 335 15.54 7.49 12.85
CA ILE A 335 15.59 6.84 14.18
C ILE A 335 16.65 5.72 14.20
N TRP A 336 16.80 4.96 13.12
CA TRP A 336 17.84 3.94 13.03
C TRP A 336 19.25 4.56 12.94
N GLN A 337 19.44 5.64 12.17
CA GLN A 337 20.71 6.37 12.15
C GLN A 337 21.08 6.90 13.54
N GLU A 338 20.14 7.43 14.33
CA GLU A 338 20.40 7.86 15.71
C GLU A 338 20.91 6.69 16.59
N LYS A 339 20.39 5.46 16.42
CA LYS A 339 20.92 4.27 17.10
C LYS A 339 22.35 3.96 16.66
N CYS A 340 22.67 4.06 15.37
CA CYS A 340 24.00 3.78 14.84
C CYS A 340 25.04 4.86 15.23
N GLU A 341 24.66 6.14 15.23
CA GLU A 341 25.47 7.22 15.80
C GLU A 341 25.70 7.01 17.30
N GLY A 342 24.68 6.53 18.03
CA GLY A 342 24.79 6.15 19.44
C GLY A 342 25.80 5.04 19.71
N ILE A 343 25.79 3.96 18.90
CA ILE A 343 26.79 2.88 18.96
C ILE A 343 28.19 3.45 18.69
N GLN A 344 28.36 4.18 17.58
CA GLN A 344 29.65 4.74 17.20
C GLN A 344 30.21 5.68 18.29
N ALA A 345 29.39 6.54 18.87
CA ALA A 345 29.78 7.45 19.94
C ALA A 345 30.24 6.71 21.22
N GLN A 346 29.66 5.55 21.53
CA GLN A 346 30.15 4.68 22.60
C GLN A 346 31.55 4.14 22.28
N CYS A 347 31.76 3.60 21.07
CA CYS A 347 33.05 3.05 20.64
C CYS A 347 34.15 4.12 20.61
N GLU A 348 33.86 5.32 20.11
CA GLU A 348 34.78 6.47 20.11
C GLU A 348 35.13 6.96 21.53
N ALA A 349 34.19 6.85 22.47
CA ALA A 349 34.42 7.17 23.89
C ALA A 349 35.20 6.08 24.66
N GLY A 350 35.44 4.91 24.05
CA GLY A 350 36.03 3.75 24.73
C GLY A 350 35.06 3.03 25.67
N ASN A 351 33.74 3.21 25.48
CA ASN A 351 32.70 2.44 26.15
C ASN A 351 32.27 1.28 25.23
N PHE A 352 32.61 0.05 25.61
CA PHE A 352 32.35 -1.13 24.78
C PHE A 352 31.23 -2.01 25.33
N GLU A 353 30.22 -1.37 25.95
CA GLU A 353 29.01 -1.98 26.49
C GLU A 353 27.80 -1.42 25.75
N GLY A 354 27.03 -2.27 25.06
CA GLY A 354 25.86 -1.87 24.27
C GLY A 354 25.19 -3.06 23.56
N PRO A 355 24.29 -2.82 22.59
CA PRO A 355 23.94 -1.52 22.00
C PRO A 355 23.22 -0.57 22.96
N PRO A 356 23.14 0.75 22.66
CA PRO A 356 22.20 1.64 23.32
C PRO A 356 20.76 1.22 22.99
N ASN A 357 19.87 1.37 23.98
CA ASN A 357 18.44 1.06 23.89
C ASN A 357 18.19 -0.41 23.49
N GLU A 358 19.00 -1.34 24.01
CA GLU A 358 18.91 -2.77 23.70
C GLU A 358 17.54 -3.34 24.06
N GLY A 359 16.81 -3.85 23.06
CA GLY A 359 15.49 -4.44 23.23
C GLY A 359 14.34 -3.46 23.50
N GLU A 360 14.56 -2.15 23.36
CA GLU A 360 13.50 -1.15 23.36
C GLU A 360 12.79 -1.09 21.99
N ASP A 361 11.48 -0.85 21.97
CA ASP A 361 10.77 -0.52 20.73
C ASP A 361 10.99 0.97 20.42
N LEU A 362 11.68 1.25 19.31
CA LEU A 362 12.07 2.59 18.88
C LEU A 362 11.05 3.20 17.91
N ASN A 363 9.99 2.47 17.53
CA ASN A 363 8.94 3.00 16.68
C ASN A 363 8.22 4.18 17.36
N PRO A 364 7.92 5.28 16.65
CA PRO A 364 7.07 6.33 17.19
C PRO A 364 5.66 5.76 17.45
N ALA A 365 4.93 6.34 18.39
CA ALA A 365 3.54 5.97 18.64
C ALA A 365 2.73 6.11 17.33
N PRO A 366 1.97 5.08 16.90
CA PRO A 366 1.25 5.12 15.63
C PRO A 366 0.32 6.33 15.51
N ARG A 367 0.25 6.90 14.32
CA ARG A 367 -0.68 8.01 14.01
C ARG A 367 -2.11 7.49 14.16
N THR A 368 -2.92 8.12 15.01
CA THR A 368 -4.32 7.75 15.23
C THR A 368 -5.27 8.82 14.71
N LEU A 369 -6.28 8.39 13.98
CA LEU A 369 -7.47 9.18 13.67
C LEU A 369 -8.43 9.19 14.89
N GLY A 370 -9.49 10.00 14.83
CA GLY A 370 -10.55 10.02 15.85
C GLY A 370 -11.54 8.85 15.69
N ASP A 371 -12.79 9.05 16.10
CA ASP A 371 -13.87 8.10 15.83
C ASP A 371 -14.12 8.01 14.30
N VAL A 372 -13.54 7.00 13.64
CA VAL A 372 -13.62 6.84 12.18
C VAL A 372 -14.92 6.15 11.76
N GLY A 373 -15.82 6.91 11.12
CA GLY A 373 -16.98 6.35 10.43
C GLY A 373 -16.67 5.92 9.00
N VAL A 374 -17.54 5.08 8.42
CA VAL A 374 -17.50 4.76 6.98
C VAL A 374 -17.84 6.02 6.16
N SER A 375 -17.06 6.29 5.12
CA SER A 375 -17.26 7.44 4.23
C SER A 375 -18.58 7.36 3.45
N PRO A 376 -19.30 8.48 3.25
CA PRO A 376 -20.58 8.50 2.55
C PRO A 376 -20.55 7.87 1.16
N SER A 377 -21.35 6.81 1.00
CA SER A 377 -21.60 6.14 -0.27
C SER A 377 -22.74 6.82 -1.03
N TYR A 378 -22.50 7.10 -2.31
CA TYR A 378 -23.46 7.71 -3.23
C TYR A 378 -23.36 6.96 -4.56
N GLY A 379 -24.29 6.03 -4.78
CA GLY A 379 -24.25 5.10 -5.92
C GLY A 379 -24.76 5.69 -7.24
N SER A 380 -24.53 4.96 -8.33
CA SER A 380 -25.00 5.32 -9.68
C SER A 380 -26.52 5.31 -9.87
N ASP A 381 -27.26 4.77 -8.90
CA ASP A 381 -28.73 4.77 -8.81
C ASP A 381 -29.29 5.99 -8.07
N GLY A 382 -28.43 6.79 -7.42
CA GLY A 382 -28.81 7.93 -6.59
C GLY A 382 -29.27 7.55 -5.18
N GLU A 383 -29.17 6.29 -4.77
CA GLU A 383 -29.58 5.86 -3.43
C GLU A 383 -28.43 6.02 -2.42
N THR A 384 -28.69 6.71 -1.31
CA THR A 384 -27.68 6.92 -0.25
C THR A 384 -27.66 5.71 0.67
N THR A 385 -26.77 4.75 0.41
CA THR A 385 -26.59 3.57 1.27
C THR A 385 -25.97 4.00 2.61
N THR A 386 -26.80 4.09 3.64
CA THR A 386 -26.37 4.45 5.00
C THR A 386 -25.67 3.25 5.64
N PRO A 387 -24.41 3.37 6.10
CA PRO A 387 -23.69 2.29 6.78
C PRO A 387 -24.41 1.91 8.08
N GLY A 388 -24.88 0.66 8.18
CA GLY A 388 -25.52 0.11 9.39
C GLY A 388 -26.63 -0.92 9.11
N ASP A 389 -27.39 -0.79 8.03
CA ASP A 389 -28.58 -1.63 7.78
C ASP A 389 -28.25 -2.96 7.07
N GLN A 390 -27.36 -3.77 7.67
CA GLN A 390 -27.14 -5.18 7.26
C GLN A 390 -27.43 -6.20 8.38
N SER A 391 -27.97 -5.76 9.52
CA SER A 391 -28.66 -6.65 10.47
C SER A 391 -30.11 -6.87 10.05
N GLY A 392 -30.32 -7.71 9.03
CA GLY A 392 -31.64 -7.92 8.45
C GLY A 392 -32.63 -8.63 9.37
N GLU A 393 -33.63 -7.90 9.86
CA GLU A 393 -34.86 -8.43 10.46
C GLU A 393 -35.99 -8.26 9.43
N SER A 394 -36.64 -9.35 9.00
CA SER A 394 -37.60 -9.33 7.88
C SER A 394 -39.05 -9.48 8.35
N ASP A 395 -39.68 -8.35 8.70
CA ASP A 395 -41.11 -8.29 9.03
C ASP A 395 -41.97 -8.16 7.76
N ASP A 396 -42.18 -9.29 7.06
CA ASP A 396 -43.41 -9.53 6.31
C ASP A 396 -44.55 -9.79 7.33
N ASP A 397 -45.58 -8.95 7.39
CA ASP A 397 -46.94 -9.43 7.70
C ASP A 397 -48.05 -8.44 7.29
N ASP A 398 -49.24 -8.99 6.97
CA ASP A 398 -50.38 -8.29 6.35
C ASP A 398 -51.21 -7.40 7.31
N GLU A 399 -52.02 -6.49 6.73
CA GLU A 399 -53.10 -5.82 7.47
C GLU A 399 -54.21 -6.80 7.91
N ASP A 400 -54.44 -6.94 9.22
CA ASP A 400 -55.82 -7.04 9.74
C ASP A 400 -56.00 -6.36 11.10
N THR A 401 -57.22 -5.98 11.40
CA THR A 401 -57.61 -5.07 12.49
C THR A 401 -58.24 -5.82 13.67
N SER A 402 -57.88 -5.46 14.91
CA SER A 402 -58.87 -5.21 15.99
C SER A 402 -58.25 -4.81 17.35
N SER A 403 -58.68 -3.64 17.85
CA SER A 403 -59.03 -3.35 19.26
C SER A 403 -58.08 -3.68 20.43
N SER A 404 -57.44 -2.62 20.94
CA SER A 404 -57.55 -2.17 22.35
C SER A 404 -57.38 -3.20 23.51
N SER A 405 -56.27 -3.10 24.27
CA SER A 405 -56.31 -2.44 25.60
C SER A 405 -54.95 -2.32 26.30
N THR A 406 -54.80 -1.27 27.11
CA THR A 406 -53.76 -1.05 28.14
C THR A 406 -54.49 -0.63 29.44
N PRO A 407 -53.83 -0.37 30.61
CA PRO A 407 -52.45 -0.66 31.06
C PRO A 407 -52.37 -1.37 32.44
N SER A 408 -51.17 -1.75 32.90
CA SER A 408 -50.64 -1.81 34.31
C SER A 408 -49.34 -2.65 34.33
N SER A 409 -48.16 -2.29 34.85
CA SER A 409 -47.65 -1.48 35.98
C SER A 409 -47.25 -2.30 37.23
N THR A 410 -46.19 -1.88 37.96
CA THR A 410 -45.53 -2.53 39.14
C THR A 410 -44.72 -3.81 38.81
N SER A 411 -43.59 -4.17 39.46
CA SER A 411 -42.52 -3.50 40.27
C SER A 411 -41.30 -4.48 40.33
N SER A 412 -40.15 -4.34 41.01
CA SER A 412 -39.61 -3.50 42.12
C SER A 412 -38.07 -3.41 42.06
N ASP A 413 -37.47 -2.45 42.80
CA ASP A 413 -36.48 -2.60 43.90
C ASP A 413 -35.77 -3.97 44.08
N ASP A 414 -34.50 -4.15 44.49
CA ASP A 414 -33.38 -3.33 45.04
C ASP A 414 -32.04 -4.09 44.71
N GLY A 415 -30.80 -3.70 45.05
CA GLY A 415 -30.29 -2.59 45.87
C GLY A 415 -29.37 -3.05 47.03
N ASP A 416 -28.22 -3.67 46.75
CA ASP A 416 -27.01 -3.85 47.61
C ASP A 416 -25.87 -4.41 46.71
N SER A 417 -24.55 -4.16 46.83
CA SER A 417 -23.67 -3.63 47.89
C SER A 417 -23.33 -4.58 49.05
N ASP A 418 -22.15 -5.21 48.97
CA ASP A 418 -21.21 -5.31 50.10
C ASP A 418 -19.80 -5.70 49.57
N ASP A 419 -18.76 -5.20 50.24
CA ASP A 419 -17.35 -5.55 50.01
C ASP A 419 -16.95 -6.80 50.83
N ASP A 420 -15.88 -7.50 50.44
CA ASP A 420 -14.97 -8.14 51.41
C ASP A 420 -13.60 -8.42 50.77
N GLU A 421 -12.52 -8.06 51.47
CA GLU A 421 -11.13 -8.37 51.10
C GLU A 421 -10.70 -9.72 51.72
N ASP A 422 -9.88 -10.52 51.04
CA ASP A 422 -8.92 -11.39 51.77
C ASP A 422 -7.67 -11.73 50.94
N ASP A 423 -6.52 -11.89 51.60
CA ASP A 423 -5.18 -12.03 51.02
C ASP A 423 -4.49 -13.29 51.55
N SER A 424 -4.03 -14.18 50.65
CA SER A 424 -2.82 -14.99 50.90
C SER A 424 -2.23 -15.69 49.67
N SER A 425 -1.13 -15.13 49.18
CA SER A 425 0.14 -15.80 48.83
C SER A 425 0.21 -17.35 48.81
N SER A 426 0.77 -17.89 47.71
CA SER A 426 1.67 -19.06 47.78
C SER A 426 2.67 -19.06 46.62
N SER A 427 3.93 -19.40 46.91
CA SER A 427 5.05 -19.39 45.95
C SER A 427 5.74 -20.75 45.88
N ALA A 428 6.10 -21.22 44.68
CA ALA A 428 6.89 -22.44 44.50
C ALA A 428 7.65 -22.50 43.16
N ALA A 429 8.97 -22.69 43.22
CA ALA A 429 9.89 -23.02 42.13
C ALA A 429 11.24 -23.51 42.74
N PRO A 430 12.17 -24.17 42.00
CA PRO A 430 12.06 -24.94 40.75
C PRO A 430 12.74 -26.35 40.88
N LEU A 431 13.30 -26.89 39.78
CA LEU A 431 14.32 -27.98 39.67
C LEU A 431 13.83 -29.45 39.79
N PRO A 432 14.52 -30.47 39.21
CA PRO A 432 15.97 -30.55 38.95
C PRO A 432 16.46 -30.88 37.52
N THR A 433 17.79 -31.04 37.42
CA THR A 433 18.67 -31.01 36.23
C THR A 433 18.98 -32.37 35.58
N SER A 434 19.53 -32.33 34.36
CA SER A 434 20.54 -33.31 33.90
C SER A 434 21.61 -32.67 32.99
N SER A 435 22.87 -33.03 33.23
CA SER A 435 24.05 -32.79 32.34
C SER A 435 24.46 -34.13 31.70
N ALA A 436 25.37 -34.30 30.74
CA ALA A 436 26.29 -33.47 29.93
C ALA A 436 26.43 -34.18 28.53
N THR A 437 27.27 -33.86 27.54
CA THR A 437 28.73 -33.60 27.53
C THR A 437 29.20 -33.23 26.10
N THR A 438 30.25 -32.41 25.94
CA THR A 438 30.93 -32.10 24.65
C THR A 438 31.97 -33.17 24.25
N PRO A 439 32.42 -33.22 22.98
CA PRO A 439 33.88 -33.14 22.71
C PRO A 439 34.33 -32.48 21.38
N LYS A 440 35.55 -31.90 21.40
CA LYS A 440 36.42 -31.42 20.29
C LYS A 440 37.84 -31.21 20.89
N PRO A 441 38.98 -31.18 20.16
CA PRO A 441 39.33 -31.61 18.78
C PRO A 441 40.39 -32.75 18.74
N THR A 442 40.86 -33.11 17.53
CA THR A 442 42.27 -33.49 17.30
C THR A 442 42.72 -33.01 15.91
N ASP A 443 43.91 -32.42 15.81
CA ASP A 443 44.55 -31.96 14.58
C ASP A 443 45.51 -33.01 13.97
N THR A 444 45.93 -32.84 12.71
CA THR A 444 47.26 -33.24 12.17
C THR A 444 47.51 -32.50 10.84
N GLU A 445 48.74 -32.01 10.63
CA GLU A 445 49.18 -31.18 9.50
C GLU A 445 49.84 -31.98 8.35
N ALA A 446 49.99 -31.35 7.17
CA ALA A 446 51.11 -31.57 6.22
C ALA A 446 51.15 -30.42 5.16
N GLU A 447 52.35 -30.02 4.71
CA GLU A 447 52.65 -28.93 3.74
C GLU A 447 53.36 -29.46 2.45
N GLU A 448 54.17 -28.63 1.74
CA GLU A 448 54.88 -28.84 0.43
C GLU A 448 53.95 -28.91 -0.82
N ASP A 449 54.14 -28.27 -1.99
CA ASP A 449 54.94 -27.16 -2.58
C ASP A 449 54.08 -26.63 -3.80
N ASP A 450 53.94 -25.35 -4.19
CA ASP A 450 54.83 -24.23 -4.63
C ASP A 450 55.12 -24.14 -6.16
N TYR A 451 54.79 -22.97 -6.77
CA TYR A 451 55.12 -22.46 -8.13
C TYR A 451 54.70 -23.31 -9.39
N ASP A 452 54.64 -22.81 -10.63
CA ASP A 452 55.14 -21.56 -11.26
C ASP A 452 54.21 -21.05 -12.41
N ASP A 453 54.47 -19.85 -12.93
CA ASP A 453 53.77 -19.18 -14.06
C ASP A 453 54.20 -19.71 -15.46
N TYR A 454 53.40 -19.44 -16.52
CA TYR A 454 53.87 -18.93 -17.82
C TYR A 454 52.72 -18.66 -18.84
N ASP A 455 52.68 -17.44 -19.38
CA ASP A 455 51.83 -16.98 -20.50
C ASP A 455 52.21 -17.59 -21.87
N THR A 456 51.22 -17.83 -22.75
CA THR A 456 51.13 -17.31 -24.14
C THR A 456 50.12 -18.04 -25.05
N GLY A 457 49.35 -17.28 -25.85
CA GLY A 457 49.45 -17.48 -27.31
C GLY A 457 48.37 -18.20 -28.15
N SER A 458 47.08 -17.85 -28.01
CA SER A 458 46.16 -17.58 -29.16
C SER A 458 45.73 -18.67 -30.19
N THR A 459 44.64 -18.35 -30.90
CA THR A 459 44.12 -18.83 -32.21
C THR A 459 43.09 -19.97 -32.33
N ASP A 460 42.18 -19.70 -33.27
CA ASP A 460 41.22 -20.52 -34.04
C ASP A 460 39.93 -21.14 -33.46
N SER A 461 38.89 -20.92 -34.27
CA SER A 461 37.53 -21.47 -34.27
C SER A 461 37.05 -21.42 -35.74
N PRO A 462 35.95 -22.10 -36.16
CA PRO A 462 35.07 -22.97 -35.40
C PRO A 462 34.81 -24.34 -36.07
N ALA A 463 34.02 -25.21 -35.43
CA ALA A 463 33.31 -26.31 -36.08
C ALA A 463 31.87 -26.41 -35.52
N ALA A 464 30.90 -26.76 -36.37
CA ALA A 464 29.48 -26.60 -36.06
C ALA A 464 28.86 -27.77 -35.25
N PRO A 465 27.87 -27.49 -34.37
CA PRO A 465 27.06 -28.53 -33.74
C PRO A 465 25.97 -29.08 -34.68
N VAL A 466 25.53 -30.30 -34.38
CA VAL A 466 24.49 -31.04 -35.11
C VAL A 466 23.06 -30.55 -34.81
N ALA A 467 22.14 -30.76 -35.77
CA ALA A 467 20.72 -30.46 -35.60
C ALA A 467 19.95 -31.63 -34.96
N SER A 468 18.94 -31.32 -34.13
CA SER A 468 17.90 -32.26 -33.72
C SER A 468 16.53 -31.59 -33.62
N SER A 469 15.58 -32.17 -34.33
CA SER A 469 14.19 -31.76 -34.52
C SER A 469 13.37 -31.57 -33.24
N ALA A 470 12.54 -30.52 -33.22
CA ALA A 470 11.32 -30.42 -32.41
C ALA A 470 10.20 -29.78 -33.25
N SER A 471 8.94 -30.17 -33.04
CA SER A 471 7.83 -29.90 -33.97
C SER A 471 6.95 -28.72 -33.56
N SER A 472 6.61 -27.86 -34.51
CA SER A 472 5.62 -26.77 -34.34
C SER A 472 4.17 -27.27 -34.41
N PRO A 473 3.24 -26.72 -33.59
CA PRO A 473 1.81 -26.68 -33.88
C PRO A 473 1.44 -25.49 -34.78
N ALA A 474 0.32 -25.61 -35.49
CA ALA A 474 -0.13 -24.68 -36.54
C ALA A 474 -0.39 -23.23 -36.09
N ALA A 475 -0.03 -22.27 -36.95
CA ALA A 475 -0.57 -20.91 -36.92
C ALA A 475 -1.85 -20.80 -37.77
N SER A 476 -2.75 -19.90 -37.38
CA SER A 476 -3.99 -19.53 -38.09
C SER A 476 -3.90 -18.08 -38.62
N PRO A 477 -4.77 -17.67 -39.57
CA PRO A 477 -4.30 -16.93 -40.73
C PRO A 477 -4.08 -15.42 -40.55
N SER A 478 -3.20 -14.89 -41.40
CA SER A 478 -2.88 -13.47 -41.55
C SER A 478 -4.12 -12.59 -41.73
N SER A 479 -4.13 -11.45 -41.03
CA SER A 479 -4.97 -10.30 -41.41
C SER A 479 -4.56 -9.77 -42.80
N ALA A 480 -5.46 -9.03 -43.44
CA ALA A 480 -5.21 -8.41 -44.74
C ALA A 480 -4.41 -7.10 -44.60
N ALA A 481 -3.59 -6.79 -45.60
CA ALA A 481 -2.90 -5.51 -45.68
C ALA A 481 -3.90 -4.35 -45.94
N PRO A 482 -3.65 -3.13 -45.42
CA PRO A 482 -4.53 -1.98 -45.63
C PRO A 482 -4.57 -1.57 -47.12
N ALA A 483 -5.71 -0.98 -47.52
CA ALA A 483 -5.93 -0.56 -48.91
C ALA A 483 -5.05 0.64 -49.30
N VAL A 484 -4.59 0.64 -50.55
CA VAL A 484 -3.80 1.75 -51.12
C VAL A 484 -4.69 2.98 -51.30
N THR A 485 -4.22 4.14 -50.83
CA THR A 485 -4.92 5.42 -51.00
C THR A 485 -5.01 5.83 -52.48
N PRO A 486 -6.16 6.33 -52.96
CA PRO A 486 -6.27 6.84 -54.33
C PRO A 486 -5.47 8.13 -54.50
N ALA A 487 -4.94 8.35 -55.70
CA ALA A 487 -4.25 9.59 -56.05
C ALA A 487 -5.23 10.79 -56.09
N PRO A 488 -4.79 12.00 -55.70
CA PRO A 488 -5.66 13.18 -55.66
C PRO A 488 -6.09 13.65 -57.06
N ASP A 489 -7.29 14.26 -57.12
CA ASP A 489 -7.88 14.82 -58.33
C ASP A 489 -7.10 16.07 -58.80
N PRO A 490 -6.70 16.16 -60.08
CA PRO A 490 -5.94 17.30 -60.62
C PRO A 490 -6.70 18.64 -60.66
N HIS A 491 -7.98 18.69 -60.25
CA HIS A 491 -8.80 19.89 -60.21
C HIS A 491 -9.09 20.45 -58.81
N VAL A 492 -8.56 19.85 -57.74
CA VAL A 492 -8.68 20.40 -56.38
C VAL A 492 -7.48 21.30 -56.05
N VAL A 493 -7.75 22.56 -55.72
CA VAL A 493 -6.76 23.48 -55.15
C VAL A 493 -6.77 23.31 -53.62
N TYR A 494 -5.69 22.78 -53.07
CA TYR A 494 -5.48 22.67 -51.63
C TYR A 494 -4.78 23.94 -51.13
N GLU A 495 -5.42 24.68 -50.23
CA GLU A 495 -4.84 25.88 -49.61
C GLU A 495 -4.30 25.52 -48.22
N THR A 496 -2.99 25.31 -48.12
CA THR A 496 -2.33 24.95 -46.84
C THR A 496 -2.22 26.18 -45.95
N VAL A 497 -3.13 26.31 -44.99
CA VAL A 497 -3.03 27.31 -43.92
C VAL A 497 -2.00 26.83 -42.90
N TYR A 498 -0.96 27.63 -42.68
CA TYR A 498 0.03 27.40 -41.62
C TYR A 498 -0.30 28.28 -40.42
N GLU A 499 -0.74 27.69 -39.32
CA GLU A 499 -0.90 28.39 -38.04
C GLU A 499 0.39 28.28 -37.21
N THR A 500 0.99 29.43 -36.87
CA THR A 500 2.20 29.49 -36.04
C THR A 500 1.82 29.65 -34.57
N VAL A 501 1.55 28.53 -33.91
CA VAL A 501 1.30 28.48 -32.46
C VAL A 501 2.62 28.65 -31.70
N TRP A 502 2.74 29.73 -30.93
CA TRP A 502 3.89 29.95 -30.05
C TRP A 502 3.67 29.24 -28.71
N ARG A 503 4.19 28.01 -28.56
CA ARG A 503 4.23 27.31 -27.27
C ARG A 503 5.34 27.90 -26.40
N THR A 504 4.97 28.67 -25.38
CA THR A 504 5.91 29.10 -24.32
C THR A 504 6.12 27.94 -23.35
N GLU A 505 7.08 27.07 -23.66
CA GLU A 505 7.44 25.94 -22.81
C GLU A 505 8.38 26.40 -21.69
N VAL A 506 7.87 26.51 -20.47
CA VAL A 506 8.65 26.89 -19.29
C VAL A 506 9.36 25.65 -18.74
N GLN A 507 10.57 25.39 -19.24
CA GLN A 507 11.42 24.34 -18.67
C GLN A 507 11.97 24.80 -17.31
N TYR A 508 11.39 24.29 -16.23
CA TYR A 508 11.94 24.42 -14.88
C TYR A 508 13.14 23.49 -14.74
N VAL A 509 14.34 24.00 -15.02
CA VAL A 509 15.59 23.30 -14.71
C VAL A 509 15.88 23.46 -13.22
N THR A 510 15.29 22.59 -12.40
CA THR A 510 15.56 22.54 -10.96
C THR A 510 16.95 21.96 -10.73
N MET A 511 17.96 22.83 -10.66
CA MET A 511 19.26 22.44 -10.12
C MET A 511 19.14 22.28 -8.62
N TYR A 512 18.76 21.08 -8.17
CA TYR A 512 19.04 20.65 -6.81
C TYR A 512 20.56 20.60 -6.63
N ASP A 513 21.08 21.48 -5.78
CA ASP A 513 22.44 21.36 -5.27
C ASP A 513 22.48 20.18 -4.29
N TYR A 514 22.54 18.97 -4.86
CA TYR A 514 22.81 17.75 -4.10
C TYR A 514 24.19 17.86 -3.48
N GLY A 515 24.23 18.44 -2.28
CA GLY A 515 25.39 18.50 -1.40
C GLY A 515 25.78 17.09 -0.98
N LYS A 516 26.45 16.37 -1.87
CA LYS A 516 27.04 15.06 -1.61
C LYS A 516 27.93 15.15 -0.37
N ARG A 517 27.42 14.64 0.75
CA ARG A 517 28.27 14.12 1.81
C ARG A 517 28.89 12.84 1.27
N ASP A 518 30.21 12.86 1.06
CA ASP A 518 30.96 11.71 0.54
C ASP A 518 31.00 10.57 1.57
N ALA A 519 29.97 9.72 1.60
CA ALA A 519 29.91 8.51 2.43
C ALA A 519 31.09 7.54 2.16
N HIS A 520 31.76 7.65 1.01
CA HIS A 520 32.90 6.81 0.62
C HIS A 520 34.28 7.34 1.05
N ALA A 521 34.38 8.08 2.17
CA ALA A 521 35.65 8.57 2.70
C ALA A 521 36.22 7.76 3.89
N HIS A 522 35.39 7.19 4.77
CA HIS A 522 35.86 6.72 6.08
C HIS A 522 36.42 5.29 6.11
N ALA A 523 35.89 4.36 5.31
CA ALA A 523 36.33 2.95 5.27
C ALA A 523 37.80 2.71 4.81
N LYS A 524 38.54 3.74 4.38
CA LYS A 524 39.94 3.63 3.93
C LYS A 524 40.98 4.36 4.79
N ALA A 525 40.57 5.05 5.85
CA ALA A 525 41.51 5.83 6.68
C ALA A 525 42.40 4.97 7.62
N HIS A 526 41.93 3.79 8.05
CA HIS A 526 42.57 3.04 9.15
C HIS A 526 43.73 2.11 8.74
N ALA A 527 43.97 1.89 7.44
CA ALA A 527 45.05 1.02 6.95
C ALA A 527 46.47 1.63 7.04
N VAL A 528 46.61 2.94 7.27
CA VAL A 528 47.89 3.66 7.11
C VAL A 528 48.54 4.09 8.44
N ARG A 529 47.95 3.74 9.59
CA ARG A 529 48.43 4.19 10.92
C ARG A 529 49.08 3.12 11.82
N LYS A 530 49.54 2.01 11.23
CA LYS A 530 50.50 1.07 11.84
C LYS A 530 51.77 1.02 10.97
N GLY A 531 52.61 2.06 11.03
CA GLY A 531 53.73 2.20 10.08
C GLY A 531 54.72 3.35 10.30
N LEU A 532 54.77 4.01 11.47
CA LEU A 532 55.85 4.93 11.89
C LEU A 532 55.82 5.10 13.42
#